data_AF-A0A356P9P5-F1
#
_entry.id   AF-A0A356P9P5-F1
#
_cell.length_a   1.000
_cell.length_b   1.000
_cell.length_c   1.000
_cell.angle_alpha   90.00
_cell.angle_beta   90.00
_cell.angle_gamma   90.00
#
_symmetry.space_group_name_H-M   'P 1'
#
loop_
_entity.id
_entity.type
_entity.pdbx_description
1 polymer ?
#
loop_
_entity_poly.entity_id
_entity_poly.type
_entity_poly.pdbx_seq_one_letter_code
_entity_poly.pdbx_strand_id
1 'polypeptide(L)'
;YKVYNQTYEDFGISLYEKAKEEMMKVTEEQLKTAVARCKVIFNCLKQNNIGSYADRQEEMIEYYLAARGVALMQELTLVIKAREYGQDIHPLDAPYELAAKLEYWLMDYCKAWRTGSRESELHRIKEFVGQICSILRKYEAKHTTHKKPSCH
;
A
#
# COMPACT_ATOMS: atom_id res chain seq x y z
N TYR A 1 20.37 -4.81 18.94
CA TYR A 1 20.08 -6.12 18.32
C TYR A 1 20.12 -6.02 16.80
N LYS A 2 21.10 -6.66 16.16
CA LYS A 2 21.18 -6.87 14.70
C LYS A 2 20.46 -8.18 14.39
N VAL A 3 19.34 -8.15 13.68
CA VAL A 3 18.83 -9.36 13.01
C VAL A 3 19.59 -9.47 11.69
N TYR A 4 20.85 -9.88 11.78
CA TYR A 4 21.67 -10.40 10.69
C TYR A 4 21.56 -11.93 10.82
N ASN A 5 20.67 -12.55 10.03
CA ASN A 5 20.58 -14.00 9.73
C ASN A 5 19.14 -14.42 9.39
N GLN A 6 18.49 -13.72 8.45
CA GLN A 6 17.58 -14.42 7.56
C GLN A 6 18.37 -14.62 6.27
N THR A 7 19.05 -15.76 6.17
CA THR A 7 19.41 -16.32 4.88
C THR A 7 18.10 -16.55 4.15
N TYR A 8 17.81 -15.73 3.14
CA TYR A 8 16.77 -16.03 2.17
C TYR A 8 17.26 -17.23 1.36
N GLU A 9 17.11 -18.43 1.92
CA GLU A 9 17.42 -19.71 1.25
C GLU A 9 16.40 -20.02 0.13
N ASP A 10 15.32 -19.24 0.07
CA ASP A 10 14.26 -19.39 -0.91
C ASP A 10 14.55 -18.48 -2.12
N PHE A 11 14.92 -19.09 -3.24
CA PHE A 11 15.12 -18.42 -4.52
C PHE A 11 13.90 -17.56 -4.86
N GLY A 12 14.11 -16.29 -5.25
CA GLY A 12 13.06 -15.27 -5.36
C GLY A 12 11.80 -15.64 -6.17
N ILE A 13 11.88 -16.65 -7.05
CA ILE A 13 10.75 -17.22 -7.78
C ILE A 13 9.76 -17.93 -6.84
N SER A 14 10.26 -18.70 -5.87
CA SER A 14 9.44 -19.43 -4.87
C SER A 14 8.65 -18.46 -3.99
N LEU A 15 9.30 -17.38 -3.54
CA LEU A 15 8.65 -16.35 -2.73
C LEU A 15 7.58 -15.58 -3.52
N TYR A 16 7.84 -15.30 -4.81
CA TYR A 16 6.88 -14.66 -5.70
C TYR A 16 5.64 -15.55 -5.92
N GLU A 17 5.82 -16.83 -6.26
CA GLU A 17 4.70 -17.73 -6.50
C GLU A 17 3.87 -17.92 -5.23
N LYS A 18 4.50 -18.07 -4.06
CA LYS A 18 3.78 -18.14 -2.78
C LYS A 18 2.99 -16.87 -2.49
N ALA A 19 3.58 -15.69 -2.69
CA ALA A 19 2.87 -14.41 -2.49
C ALA A 19 1.68 -14.26 -3.45
N LYS A 20 1.86 -14.67 -4.71
CA LYS A 20 0.81 -14.70 -5.72
C LYS A 20 -0.30 -15.67 -5.33
N GLU A 21 0.01 -16.88 -4.89
CA GLU A 21 -0.98 -17.86 -4.42
C GLU A 21 -1.81 -17.31 -3.26
N GLU A 22 -1.17 -16.73 -2.25
CA GLU A 22 -1.87 -16.12 -1.11
C GLU A 22 -2.74 -14.95 -1.57
N MET A 23 -2.23 -14.09 -2.43
CA MET A 23 -3.00 -13.00 -3.01
C MET A 23 -4.25 -13.52 -3.74
N MET A 24 -4.13 -14.58 -4.54
CA MET A 24 -5.25 -15.14 -5.31
C MET A 24 -6.34 -15.77 -4.44
N LYS A 25 -6.02 -16.23 -3.21
CA LYS A 25 -7.01 -16.80 -2.28
C LYS A 25 -7.98 -15.76 -1.71
N VAL A 26 -7.56 -14.50 -1.64
CA VAL A 26 -8.38 -13.42 -1.06
C VAL A 26 -9.41 -12.93 -2.06
N THR A 27 -10.66 -12.70 -1.67
CA THR A 27 -11.70 -12.17 -2.57
C THR A 27 -11.70 -10.64 -2.65
N GLU A 28 -12.32 -10.08 -3.68
CA GLU A 28 -12.55 -8.63 -3.78
C GLU A 28 -13.29 -8.09 -2.56
N GLU A 29 -14.34 -8.78 -2.10
CA GLU A 29 -15.13 -8.40 -0.93
C GLU A 29 -14.27 -8.39 0.35
N GLN A 30 -13.40 -9.38 0.54
CA GLN A 30 -12.50 -9.43 1.69
C GLN A 30 -11.53 -8.25 1.69
N LEU A 31 -10.96 -7.90 0.53
CA LEU A 31 -10.06 -6.74 0.39
C LEU A 31 -10.80 -5.43 0.68
N LYS A 32 -11.97 -5.22 0.08
CA LYS A 32 -12.80 -4.02 0.33
C LYS A 32 -13.25 -3.92 1.79
N THR A 33 -13.60 -5.05 2.40
CA THR A 33 -13.93 -5.13 3.83
C THR A 33 -12.74 -4.76 4.71
N ALA A 34 -11.54 -5.23 4.37
CA ALA A 34 -10.32 -4.87 5.09
C ALA A 34 -10.04 -3.36 5.02
N VAL A 35 -10.18 -2.75 3.85
CA VAL A 35 -10.08 -1.28 3.68
C VAL A 35 -11.10 -0.55 4.54
N ALA A 36 -12.36 -1.00 4.55
CA ALA A 36 -13.41 -0.41 5.38
C ALA A 36 -13.10 -0.54 6.88
N ARG A 37 -12.58 -1.68 7.33
CA ARG A 37 -12.14 -1.88 8.73
C ARG A 37 -10.99 -0.95 9.12
N CYS A 38 -10.02 -0.73 8.23
CA CYS A 38 -8.97 0.26 8.47
C CYS A 38 -9.53 1.68 8.63
N LYS A 39 -10.58 2.06 7.89
CA LYS A 39 -11.29 3.35 8.09
C LYS A 39 -12.01 3.43 9.44
N VAL A 40 -12.58 2.33 9.92
CA VAL A 40 -13.17 2.28 11.28
C VAL A 40 -12.09 2.47 12.34
N ILE A 41 -10.98 1.74 12.23
CA ILE A 41 -9.83 1.89 13.14
C ILE A 41 -9.33 3.33 13.14
N PHE A 42 -9.23 3.96 11.95
CA PHE A 42 -8.89 5.38 11.82
C PHE A 42 -9.82 6.30 12.62
N ASN A 43 -11.13 6.12 12.46
CA ASN A 43 -12.11 6.95 13.17
C ASN A 43 -12.01 6.78 14.69
N CYS A 44 -11.81 5.55 15.16
CA CYS A 44 -11.62 5.28 16.58
C CYS A 44 -10.33 5.93 17.12
N LEU A 45 -9.21 5.81 16.39
CA LEU A 45 -7.95 6.45 16.78
C LEU A 45 -8.08 7.97 16.84
N LYS A 46 -8.77 8.59 15.88
CA LYS A 46 -9.00 10.04 15.86
C LYS A 46 -9.88 10.52 17.02
N GLN A 47 -10.94 9.77 17.36
CA GLN A 47 -11.85 10.11 18.47
C GLN A 47 -11.16 9.97 19.84
N ASN A 48 -10.31 8.97 20.02
CA ASN A 48 -9.57 8.76 21.27
C ASN A 48 -8.43 9.77 21.49
N ASN A 49 -7.97 10.47 20.44
CA ASN A 49 -6.89 11.46 20.50
C ASN A 49 -7.34 12.83 21.07
N ILE A 50 -8.62 12.99 21.44
CA ILE A 50 -9.14 14.25 22.02
C ILE A 50 -8.71 14.40 23.51
N GLY A 51 -8.12 13.37 24.12
CA GLY A 51 -7.60 13.40 25.49
C GLY A 51 -6.11 13.79 25.59
N SER A 52 -5.84 14.93 26.25
CA SER A 52 -4.56 15.61 26.52
C SER A 52 -3.38 14.76 27.05
N TYR A 53 -2.71 13.97 26.20
CA TYR A 53 -1.40 13.38 26.51
C TYR A 53 -0.49 13.41 25.28
N ALA A 54 0.34 14.46 25.15
CA ALA A 54 1.21 14.71 23.99
C ALA A 54 2.05 13.49 23.57
N ASP A 55 2.65 12.76 24.50
CA ASP A 55 3.45 11.55 24.19
C ASP A 55 2.62 10.42 23.57
N ARG A 56 1.37 10.23 24.01
CA ARG A 56 0.46 9.25 23.40
C ARG A 56 -0.03 9.70 22.02
N GLN A 57 0.02 11.00 21.71
CA GLN A 57 -0.39 11.51 20.40
C GLN A 57 0.59 11.09 19.30
N GLU A 58 1.90 11.10 19.59
CA GLU A 58 2.90 10.61 18.65
C GLU A 58 2.78 9.10 18.43
N GLU A 59 2.64 8.29 19.48
CA GLU A 59 2.42 6.84 19.31
C GLU A 59 1.13 6.56 18.50
N MET A 60 0.06 7.32 18.75
CA MET A 60 -1.18 7.21 17.98
C MET A 60 -1.01 7.54 16.49
N ILE A 61 -0.12 8.48 16.13
CA ILE A 61 0.13 8.81 14.73
C ILE A 61 0.80 7.66 13.98
N GLU A 62 1.63 6.87 14.66
CA GLU A 62 2.29 5.71 14.07
C GLU A 62 1.29 4.59 13.78
N TYR A 63 0.39 4.29 14.72
CA TYR A 63 -0.70 3.33 14.49
C TYR A 63 -1.63 3.80 13.39
N TYR A 64 -1.91 5.11 13.33
CA TYR A 64 -2.68 5.69 12.24
C TYR A 64 -2.01 5.46 10.88
N LEU A 65 -0.72 5.79 10.76
CA LEU A 65 0.03 5.64 9.53
C LEU A 65 0.15 4.16 9.13
N ALA A 66 0.34 3.26 10.09
CA ALA A 66 0.35 1.82 9.84
C ALA A 66 -1.00 1.33 9.29
N ALA A 67 -2.11 1.69 9.93
CA ALA A 67 -3.45 1.28 9.47
C ALA A 67 -3.77 1.82 8.07
N ARG A 68 -3.38 3.07 7.78
CA ARG A 68 -3.52 3.67 6.45
C ARG A 68 -2.65 2.97 5.41
N GLY A 69 -1.41 2.63 5.75
CA GLY A 69 -0.51 1.87 4.88
C GLY A 69 -1.08 0.50 4.53
N VAL A 70 -1.63 -0.22 5.52
CA VAL A 70 -2.29 -1.52 5.30
C VAL A 70 -3.47 -1.38 4.33
N ALA A 71 -4.33 -0.37 4.51
CA ALA A 71 -5.45 -0.13 3.61
C ALA A 71 -5.00 0.08 2.16
N LEU A 72 -3.95 0.90 1.95
CA LEU A 72 -3.39 1.17 0.62
C LEU A 72 -2.81 -0.10 -0.03
N MET A 73 -2.25 -1.02 0.75
CA MET A 73 -1.78 -2.32 0.22
C MET A 73 -2.93 -3.25 -0.19
N GLN A 74 -4.08 -3.18 0.51
CA GLN A 74 -5.28 -3.91 0.07
C GLN A 74 -5.87 -3.32 -1.21
N GLU A 75 -5.89 -1.99 -1.33
CA GLU A 75 -6.29 -1.29 -2.56
C GLU A 75 -5.35 -1.64 -3.73
N LEU A 76 -4.04 -1.66 -3.49
CA LEU A 76 -3.05 -2.09 -4.49
C LEU A 76 -3.30 -3.52 -4.96
N THR A 77 -3.65 -4.43 -4.06
CA THR A 77 -3.97 -5.82 -4.40
C THR A 77 -5.14 -5.91 -5.38
N LEU A 78 -6.17 -5.08 -5.21
CA LEU A 78 -7.30 -5.00 -6.15
C LEU A 78 -6.82 -4.56 -7.55
N VAL A 79 -5.97 -3.53 -7.62
CA VAL A 79 -5.42 -3.03 -8.88
C VAL A 79 -4.57 -4.09 -9.57
N ILE A 80 -3.68 -4.76 -8.83
CA ILE A 80 -2.81 -5.82 -9.38
C ILE A 80 -3.65 -6.95 -9.95
N LYS A 81 -4.67 -7.43 -9.23
CA LYS A 81 -5.55 -8.49 -9.72
C LYS A 81 -6.28 -8.11 -11.00
N ALA A 82 -6.80 -6.90 -11.08
CA ALA A 82 -7.49 -6.41 -12.27
C ALA A 82 -6.51 -6.22 -13.46
N ARG A 83 -5.31 -5.68 -13.23
CA ARG A 83 -4.39 -5.27 -14.30
C ARG A 83 -3.40 -6.32 -14.75
N GLU A 84 -2.85 -7.12 -13.83
CA GLU A 84 -1.82 -8.13 -14.12
C GLU A 84 -2.42 -9.53 -14.30
N TYR A 85 -3.54 -9.82 -13.63
CA TYR A 85 -4.17 -11.15 -13.65
C TYR A 85 -5.51 -11.17 -14.38
N GLY A 86 -5.97 -10.04 -14.92
CA GLY A 86 -7.19 -9.95 -15.73
C GLY A 86 -8.46 -10.39 -15.01
N GLN A 87 -8.47 -10.36 -13.67
CA GLN A 87 -9.67 -10.70 -12.90
C GLN A 87 -10.71 -9.59 -13.06
N ASP A 88 -11.98 -9.98 -13.19
CA ASP A 88 -13.12 -9.05 -13.19
C ASP A 88 -13.36 -8.52 -11.77
N ILE A 89 -12.52 -7.57 -11.37
CA ILE A 89 -12.52 -6.92 -10.06
C ILE A 89 -12.61 -5.43 -10.29
N HIS A 90 -13.29 -4.74 -9.37
CA HIS A 90 -13.48 -3.30 -9.42
C HIS A 90 -12.64 -2.63 -8.32
N PRO A 91 -11.42 -2.16 -8.63
CA PRO A 91 -10.62 -1.37 -7.70
C PRO A 91 -11.40 -0.18 -7.15
N LEU A 92 -11.11 0.20 -5.90
CA LEU A 92 -11.75 1.33 -5.25
C LEU A 92 -11.36 2.68 -5.86
N ASP A 93 -10.15 2.75 -6.44
CA ASP A 93 -9.59 3.94 -7.06
C ASP A 93 -8.90 3.58 -8.36
N ALA A 94 -8.78 4.56 -9.27
CA ALA A 94 -7.96 4.41 -10.45
C ALA A 94 -6.46 4.27 -10.06
N PRO A 95 -5.63 3.59 -10.87
CA PRO A 95 -4.21 3.42 -10.57
C PRO A 95 -3.47 4.72 -10.27
N TYR A 96 -3.78 5.81 -10.98
CA TYR A 96 -3.15 7.11 -10.77
C TYR A 96 -3.52 7.74 -9.41
N GLU A 97 -4.77 7.56 -8.97
CA GLU A 97 -5.28 8.06 -7.68
C GLU A 97 -4.62 7.31 -6.53
N LEU A 98 -4.51 5.98 -6.67
CA LEU A 98 -3.83 5.15 -5.69
C LEU A 98 -2.34 5.53 -5.56
N ALA A 99 -1.66 5.82 -6.68
CA ALA A 99 -0.28 6.30 -6.66
C ALA A 99 -0.16 7.61 -5.87
N ALA A 100 -1.04 8.58 -6.10
CA ALA A 100 -1.06 9.82 -5.34
C ALA A 100 -1.30 9.58 -3.84
N LYS A 101 -2.25 8.71 -3.48
CA LYS A 101 -2.52 8.36 -2.07
C LYS A 101 -1.32 7.73 -1.37
N LEU A 102 -0.59 6.86 -2.05
CA LEU A 102 0.66 6.24 -1.57
C LEU A 102 1.76 7.29 -1.38
N GLU A 103 1.91 8.24 -2.29
CA GLU A 103 2.89 9.34 -2.18
C GLU A 103 2.57 10.25 -0.99
N TYR A 104 1.30 10.64 -0.82
CA TYR A 104 0.87 11.41 0.35
C TYR A 104 1.10 10.64 1.65
N TRP A 105 0.80 9.34 1.67
CA TRP A 105 1.06 8.50 2.83
C TRP A 105 2.55 8.41 3.14
N LEU A 106 3.40 8.24 2.13
CA LEU A 106 4.85 8.19 2.30
C LEU A 106 5.40 9.52 2.83
N MET A 107 4.87 10.65 2.37
CA MET A 107 5.25 11.97 2.90
C MET A 107 4.92 12.07 4.40
N ASP A 108 3.71 11.67 4.80
CA ASP A 108 3.31 11.69 6.22
C ASP A 108 4.14 10.69 7.05
N TYR A 109 4.42 9.52 6.49
CA TYR A 109 5.28 8.50 7.09
C TYR A 109 6.71 9.00 7.32
N CYS A 110 7.32 9.66 6.33
CA CYS A 110 8.64 10.25 6.48
C CYS A 110 8.69 11.31 7.59
N LYS A 111 7.62 12.10 7.76
CA LYS A 111 7.55 13.12 8.83
C LYS A 111 7.47 12.49 10.22
N ALA A 112 6.72 11.39 10.36
CA ALA A 112 6.59 10.67 11.62
C ALA A 112 7.79 9.75 11.93
N TRP A 113 8.69 9.54 10.96
CA TRP A 113 9.85 8.67 11.14
C TRP A 113 10.81 9.25 12.17
N ARG A 114 11.02 8.51 13.26
CA ARG A 114 11.91 8.92 14.34
C ARG A 114 13.37 8.78 13.92
N THR A 115 14.20 9.75 14.28
CA THR A 115 15.66 9.74 14.03
C THR A 115 16.41 8.59 14.71
N GLY A 116 15.78 7.90 15.69
CA GLY A 116 16.30 6.66 16.28
C GLY A 116 16.08 5.40 15.43
N SER A 117 15.24 5.47 14.41
CA SER A 117 15.00 4.40 13.46
C SER A 117 16.09 4.38 12.38
N ARG A 118 16.42 3.20 11.82
CA ARG A 118 17.54 3.07 10.88
C ARG A 118 17.23 3.80 9.58
N GLU A 119 18.01 4.82 9.23
CA GLU A 119 17.85 5.57 7.98
C GLU A 119 17.82 4.68 6.72
N SER A 120 18.55 3.56 6.73
CA SER A 120 18.53 2.58 5.63
C SER A 120 17.19 1.85 5.47
N GLU A 121 16.38 1.72 6.53
CA GLU A 121 15.03 1.16 6.45
C GLU A 121 14.08 2.17 5.78
N LEU A 122 14.14 3.44 6.18
CA LEU A 122 13.36 4.50 5.55
C LEU A 122 13.67 4.60 4.05
N HIS A 123 14.96 4.53 3.68
CA HIS A 123 15.37 4.54 2.28
C HIS A 123 14.73 3.40 1.49
N ARG A 124 14.78 2.15 1.99
CA ARG A 124 14.18 0.99 1.32
C ARG A 124 12.66 1.13 1.19
N ILE A 125 11.98 1.66 2.20
CA ILE A 125 10.53 1.90 2.14
C ILE A 125 10.20 2.94 1.06
N LYS A 126 10.96 4.05 1.02
CA LYS A 126 10.78 5.09 -0.01
C LYS A 126 10.99 4.55 -1.41
N GLU A 127 12.04 3.75 -1.62
CA GLU A 127 12.31 3.12 -2.91
C GLU A 127 11.19 2.15 -3.31
N PHE A 128 10.77 1.26 -2.40
CA PHE A 128 9.72 0.30 -2.65
C PHE A 128 8.39 0.97 -3.05
N VAL A 129 7.96 1.96 -2.26
CA VAL A 129 6.73 2.72 -2.55
C VAL A 129 6.87 3.51 -3.85
N GLY A 130 8.03 4.11 -4.11
CA GLY A 130 8.31 4.81 -5.37
C GLY A 130 8.21 3.90 -6.60
N GLN A 131 8.70 2.67 -6.50
CA GLN A 131 8.56 1.66 -7.55
C GLN A 131 7.09 1.29 -7.80
N ILE A 132 6.31 1.10 -6.74
CA ILE A 132 4.86 0.86 -6.85
C ILE A 132 4.18 2.02 -7.59
N CYS A 133 4.43 3.27 -7.17
CA CYS A 133 3.84 4.45 -7.82
C CYS A 133 4.23 4.56 -9.29
N SER A 134 5.48 4.25 -9.64
CA SER A 134 5.95 4.20 -11.03
C SER A 134 5.18 3.16 -11.85
N ILE A 135 4.94 1.97 -11.30
CA ILE A 135 4.16 0.92 -11.96
C ILE A 135 2.70 1.35 -12.14
N LEU A 136 2.07 1.87 -11.09
CA LEU A 136 0.68 2.34 -11.13
C LEU A 136 0.47 3.42 -12.21
N ARG A 137 1.40 4.37 -12.34
CA ARG A 137 1.36 5.42 -13.37
C ARG A 137 1.54 4.86 -14.79
N LYS A 138 2.23 3.73 -14.97
CA LYS A 138 2.37 3.06 -16.28
C LYS A 138 1.08 2.36 -16.73
N TYR A 139 0.19 1.95 -15.82
CA TYR A 139 -1.08 1.33 -16.20
C TYR A 139 -1.99 2.28 -16.98
N GLU A 140 -1.92 3.58 -16.71
CA GLU A 140 -2.65 4.61 -17.48
C GLU A 140 -2.11 4.74 -18.91
N ALA A 141 -0.78 4.75 -19.09
CA ALA A 141 -0.15 4.91 -20.40
C ALA A 141 -0.52 3.78 -21.39
N LYS A 142 -0.77 2.56 -20.89
CA LYS A 142 -1.22 1.43 -21.70
C LYS A 142 -2.71 1.51 -22.10
N HIS A 143 -3.52 2.27 -21.37
CA HIS A 143 -4.95 2.45 -21.69
C HIS A 143 -5.16 3.42 -22.86
N THR A 144 -4.26 4.39 -23.03
CA THR A 144 -4.30 5.34 -24.15
C THR A 144 -3.89 4.76 -25.50
N THR A 145 -3.17 3.63 -25.54
CA THR A 145 -2.73 3.01 -26.81
C THR A 145 -3.78 2.10 -27.47
N HIS A 146 -4.86 1.74 -26.76
CA HIS A 146 -5.96 0.91 -27.31
C HIS A 146 -7.17 1.71 -27.82
N LYS A 147 -7.23 3.03 -27.64
CA LYS A 147 -8.19 3.88 -28.37
C LYS A 147 -7.61 4.27 -29.74
N LYS A 148 -7.67 3.36 -30.71
CA LYS A 148 -7.67 3.79 -32.11
C LYS A 148 -8.95 4.60 -32.34
N PRO A 149 -8.89 5.79 -32.95
CA PRO A 149 -10.10 6.46 -33.39
C PRO A 149 -10.75 5.59 -34.47
N SER A 150 -11.99 5.17 -34.24
CA SER A 150 -12.87 4.71 -35.32
C SER A 150 -13.06 5.91 -36.24
N CYS A 151 -12.38 5.86 -37.39
CA CYS A 151 -12.70 6.72 -38.52
C CYS A 151 -14.10 6.35 -39.00
N HIS A 152 -15.00 7.32 -39.01
CA HIS A 152 -16.12 7.41 -39.93
C HIS A 152 -16.00 8.74 -40.66
#